data_AF-W0PCV9-F1
#
_entry.id   AF-W0PCV9-F1
#
_cell.length_a   1.000
_cell.length_b   1.000
_cell.length_c   1.000
_cell.angle_alpha   90.00
_cell.angle_beta   90.00
_cell.angle_gamma   90.00
#
_symmetry.space_group_name_H-M   'P 1'
#
loop_
_entity.id
_entity.type
_entity.pdbx_description
1 polymer ?
#
loop_
_entity_poly.entity_id
_entity_poly.type
_entity_poly.pdbx_seq_one_letter_code
_entity_poly.pdbx_strand_id
1 'polypeptide(L)'
;MIVTIAFEVKNYVEVMESWPIKIGNTTFFLDRDGDVVKKVCLSYANVGIENAPTFTNSPEIGARAKINISCGEYSMLAIQQILSWQAVVSGVQVFDLDLDNYELRFRPESIEEQKKIPIKSFRHSRDNAQGSTCDFEQIGRAFCVGHIEDSRIESVSHYREGRLAYKAGRYIDSYNNMFLFLESRYCDGKTKTGQQVELLSSNKIVCESLKDTISDMRNLDVATSKHLHGVFENKGNLRESIHTLVLLRGKLRHHSLKSPQRWDPNKQNEYEMPARFLGAVVGYITSTESLNEIYAPEPVKQFRDISVNSGFETKIRVLTNRLEYKPSLELSLSYPTIFMSSQVSLNAVRRAIDSCDNGSQLADTVKLEAIHSQTDLEVFIVELGLWAYTKSRILSAETAVNHIRCSFEHFHASTVVKHEFSFLIEEKQINIACAWRLLIDCFDWIEKKDPTTRILSLKFFLNSERRPIVSYRVGAQIKK
;
A
#
# COMPACT_ATOMS: atom_id res chain seq x y z
N MET A 1 -33.06 -7.02 -8.71
CA MET A 1 -31.87 -7.47 -9.50
C MET A 1 -30.57 -6.86 -8.95
N ILE A 2 -29.44 -7.56 -9.10
CA ILE A 2 -28.10 -7.03 -8.89
C ILE A 2 -27.47 -6.62 -10.23
N VAL A 3 -26.92 -5.40 -10.29
CA VAL A 3 -26.09 -4.94 -11.41
C VAL A 3 -24.65 -4.83 -10.94
N THR A 4 -23.74 -5.56 -11.60
CA THR A 4 -22.30 -5.50 -11.34
C THR A 4 -21.59 -4.79 -12.48
N ILE A 5 -20.72 -3.84 -12.16
CA ILE A 5 -19.80 -3.17 -13.06
C ILE A 5 -18.39 -3.66 -12.68
N ALA A 6 -17.64 -4.18 -13.64
CA ALA A 6 -16.30 -4.70 -13.40
C ALA A 6 -15.27 -4.02 -14.31
N PHE A 7 -14.25 -3.44 -13.71
CA PHE A 7 -13.15 -2.73 -14.37
C PHE A 7 -11.93 -3.63 -14.43
N GLU A 8 -11.37 -3.85 -15.61
CA GLU A 8 -10.19 -4.70 -15.80
C GLU A 8 -8.94 -4.03 -15.21
N VAL A 9 -8.13 -4.81 -14.49
CA VAL A 9 -6.82 -4.37 -14.01
C VAL A 9 -5.77 -4.74 -15.05
N LYS A 10 -5.15 -3.73 -15.68
CA LYS A 10 -4.19 -3.87 -16.78
C LYS A 10 -2.77 -4.17 -16.32
N ASN A 11 -2.45 -3.82 -15.07
CA ASN A 11 -1.16 -4.13 -14.45
C ASN A 11 -1.28 -5.31 -13.49
N TYR A 12 -0.16 -5.97 -13.16
CA TYR A 12 -0.20 -7.07 -12.19
C TYR A 12 -0.27 -6.47 -10.78
N VAL A 13 -1.27 -6.88 -10.01
CA VAL A 13 -1.40 -6.54 -8.60
C VAL A 13 -1.73 -7.82 -7.87
N GLU A 14 -0.92 -8.15 -6.87
CA GLU A 14 -1.11 -9.37 -6.09
C GLU A 14 -1.66 -9.02 -4.71
N VAL A 15 -2.76 -9.66 -4.34
CA VAL A 15 -3.45 -9.49 -3.07
C VAL A 15 -3.82 -10.89 -2.56
N MET A 16 -3.25 -11.26 -1.40
CA MET A 16 -3.40 -12.62 -0.82
C MET A 16 -4.85 -12.96 -0.46
N GLU A 17 -5.63 -11.93 -0.13
CA GLU A 17 -7.03 -12.11 0.23
C GLU A 17 -7.90 -11.03 -0.41
N SER A 18 -9.19 -11.33 -0.52
CA SER A 18 -10.19 -10.32 -0.78
C SER A 18 -11.51 -10.83 -0.26
N TRP A 19 -12.28 -9.93 0.32
CA TRP A 19 -13.66 -10.19 0.70
C TRP A 19 -14.53 -8.97 0.38
N PRO A 20 -15.84 -9.15 0.15
CA PRO A 20 -16.68 -8.06 -0.31
C PRO A 20 -16.87 -6.98 0.77
N ILE A 21 -16.69 -5.71 0.41
CA ILE A 21 -16.97 -4.55 1.25
C ILE A 21 -18.38 -4.06 0.92
N LYS A 22 -19.35 -4.32 1.80
CA LYS A 22 -20.74 -3.90 1.61
C LYS A 22 -21.03 -2.60 2.35
N ILE A 23 -21.38 -1.56 1.62
CA ILE A 23 -21.76 -0.24 2.14
C ILE A 23 -23.13 0.13 1.57
N GLY A 24 -24.17 0.07 2.42
CA GLY A 24 -25.55 0.27 1.99
C GLY A 24 -25.99 -0.79 0.95
N ASN A 25 -26.44 -0.34 -0.21
CA ASN A 25 -26.81 -1.19 -1.35
C ASN A 25 -25.64 -1.48 -2.30
N THR A 26 -24.45 -0.93 -2.04
CA THR A 26 -23.27 -1.09 -2.89
C THR A 26 -22.33 -2.12 -2.27
N THR A 27 -21.77 -3.00 -3.09
CA THR A 27 -20.76 -3.98 -2.67
C THR A 27 -19.54 -3.86 -3.56
N PHE A 28 -18.39 -3.55 -2.96
CA PHE A 28 -17.09 -3.51 -3.63
C PHE A 28 -16.35 -4.84 -3.44
N PHE A 29 -15.71 -5.37 -4.48
CA PHE A 29 -14.89 -6.57 -4.35
C PHE A 29 -13.86 -6.68 -5.47
N LEU A 30 -12.85 -7.52 -5.24
CA LEU A 30 -11.81 -7.84 -6.22
C LEU A 30 -12.09 -9.20 -6.85
N ASP A 31 -12.16 -9.26 -8.18
CA ASP A 31 -12.18 -10.50 -8.97
C ASP A 31 -10.71 -10.93 -9.17
N ARG A 32 -10.33 -12.09 -8.64
CA ARG A 32 -8.94 -12.57 -8.59
C ARG A 32 -8.77 -13.91 -9.30
N ASP A 33 -7.61 -14.10 -9.90
CA ASP A 33 -7.11 -15.39 -10.38
C ASP A 33 -5.91 -15.79 -9.53
N GLY A 34 -6.13 -16.73 -8.59
CA GLY A 34 -5.22 -16.94 -7.48
C GLY A 34 -5.11 -15.67 -6.62
N ASP A 35 -3.88 -15.20 -6.40
CA ASP A 35 -3.61 -13.96 -5.68
C ASP A 35 -3.56 -12.73 -6.62
N VAL A 36 -3.69 -12.91 -7.94
CA VAL A 36 -3.60 -11.80 -8.89
C VAL A 36 -4.97 -11.17 -9.11
N VAL A 37 -5.09 -9.86 -8.88
CA VAL A 37 -6.32 -9.12 -9.15
C VAL A 37 -6.48 -8.94 -10.66
N LYS A 38 -7.62 -9.38 -11.18
CA LYS A 38 -8.01 -9.25 -12.59
C LYS A 38 -9.02 -8.12 -12.80
N LYS A 39 -9.93 -7.92 -11.84
CA LYS A 39 -10.94 -6.85 -11.92
C LYS A 39 -11.22 -6.23 -10.57
N VAL A 40 -11.53 -4.94 -10.57
CA VAL A 40 -12.18 -4.25 -9.45
C VAL A 40 -13.66 -4.13 -9.79
N CYS A 41 -14.53 -4.60 -8.89
CA CYS A 41 -15.95 -4.74 -9.14
C CYS A 41 -16.79 -3.96 -8.13
N LEU A 42 -17.90 -3.42 -8.61
CA LEU A 42 -18.96 -2.83 -7.79
C LEU A 42 -20.26 -3.49 -8.15
N SER A 43 -21.08 -3.81 -7.15
CA SER A 43 -22.43 -4.33 -7.35
C SER A 43 -23.44 -3.48 -6.62
N TYR A 44 -24.50 -3.11 -7.33
CA TYR A 44 -25.68 -2.44 -6.76
C TYR A 44 -26.78 -3.47 -6.58
N ALA A 45 -27.23 -3.65 -5.35
CA ALA A 45 -28.37 -4.51 -5.01
C ALA A 45 -29.69 -3.73 -5.10
N ASN A 46 -30.81 -4.46 -5.16
CA ASN A 46 -32.17 -3.90 -5.26
C ASN A 46 -32.37 -2.97 -6.47
N VAL A 47 -31.69 -3.23 -7.59
CA VAL A 47 -31.91 -2.49 -8.84
C VAL A 47 -33.19 -2.99 -9.50
N GLY A 48 -34.07 -2.04 -9.89
CA GLY A 48 -35.33 -2.35 -10.56
C GLY A 48 -35.11 -2.99 -11.92
N ILE A 49 -35.97 -3.94 -12.28
CA ILE A 49 -35.83 -4.77 -13.49
C ILE A 49 -35.94 -3.97 -14.80
N GLU A 50 -36.54 -2.78 -14.75
CA GLU A 50 -36.58 -1.81 -15.85
C GLU A 50 -35.18 -1.35 -16.32
N ASN A 51 -34.16 -1.54 -15.48
CA ASN A 51 -32.76 -1.26 -15.82
C ASN A 51 -32.07 -2.43 -16.53
N ALA A 52 -32.74 -3.59 -16.67
CA ALA A 52 -32.19 -4.73 -17.36
C ALA A 52 -32.16 -4.50 -18.89
N PRO A 53 -31.19 -5.07 -19.62
CA PRO A 53 -31.16 -4.97 -21.07
C PRO A 53 -32.44 -5.56 -21.67
N THR A 54 -33.12 -4.79 -22.52
CA THR A 54 -34.33 -5.25 -23.21
C THR A 54 -34.05 -5.54 -24.68
N PHE A 55 -34.65 -6.62 -25.18
CA PHE A 55 -34.70 -6.91 -26.60
C PHE A 55 -35.99 -6.36 -27.18
N THR A 56 -35.85 -5.50 -28.17
CA THR A 56 -36.95 -5.11 -29.05
C THR A 56 -36.75 -5.79 -30.40
N ASN A 57 -37.56 -6.82 -30.65
CA ASN A 57 -37.67 -7.43 -31.97
C ASN A 57 -38.41 -6.47 -32.88
N SER A 58 -37.82 -6.15 -34.04
CA SER A 58 -38.57 -5.42 -35.06
C SER A 58 -39.50 -6.40 -35.78
N PRO A 59 -40.79 -6.09 -35.95
CA PRO A 59 -41.73 -6.93 -36.68
C PRO A 59 -41.46 -6.96 -38.20
N GLU A 60 -40.55 -6.11 -38.72
CA GLU A 60 -40.18 -6.09 -40.14
C GLU A 60 -39.19 -7.20 -40.50
N ILE A 61 -39.52 -7.96 -41.55
CA ILE A 61 -38.66 -9.01 -42.11
C ILE A 61 -37.35 -8.37 -42.60
N GLY A 62 -36.23 -8.70 -41.94
CA GLY A 62 -34.90 -8.19 -42.27
C GLY A 62 -34.40 -7.05 -41.36
N ALA A 63 -35.22 -6.54 -40.45
CA ALA A 63 -34.80 -5.51 -39.51
C ALA A 63 -33.95 -6.10 -38.36
N ARG A 64 -32.84 -5.42 -38.03
CA ARG A 64 -31.92 -5.84 -36.96
C ARG A 64 -32.61 -5.70 -35.60
N ALA A 65 -32.52 -6.73 -34.77
CA ALA A 65 -32.96 -6.66 -33.38
C ALA A 65 -32.21 -5.51 -32.67
N LYS A 66 -32.96 -4.69 -31.90
CA LYS A 66 -32.37 -3.59 -31.14
C LYS A 66 -32.28 -4.00 -29.67
N ILE A 67 -31.09 -3.88 -29.10
CA ILE A 67 -30.83 -4.03 -27.67
C ILE A 67 -30.86 -2.63 -27.07
N ASN A 68 -31.71 -2.40 -26.08
CA ASN A 68 -31.70 -1.16 -25.29
C ASN A 68 -31.05 -1.45 -23.94
N ILE A 69 -30.05 -0.65 -23.57
CA ILE A 69 -29.31 -0.76 -22.31
C ILE A 69 -29.59 0.51 -21.50
N SER A 70 -30.27 0.38 -20.37
CA SER A 70 -30.70 1.49 -19.50
C SER A 70 -29.77 1.72 -18.30
N CYS A 71 -28.73 0.93 -18.10
CA CYS A 71 -27.87 0.98 -16.91
C CYS A 71 -26.76 2.07 -16.94
N GLY A 72 -26.88 3.09 -17.80
CA GLY A 72 -25.88 4.15 -17.97
C GLY A 72 -25.58 4.92 -16.68
N GLU A 73 -26.61 5.18 -15.87
CA GLU A 73 -26.48 5.89 -14.60
C GLU A 73 -25.63 5.10 -13.58
N TYR A 74 -25.84 3.78 -13.48
CA TYR A 74 -25.06 2.91 -12.61
C TYR A 74 -23.61 2.79 -13.05
N SER A 75 -23.32 2.80 -14.36
CA SER A 75 -21.94 2.86 -14.85
C SER A 75 -21.25 4.18 -14.52
N MET A 76 -21.93 5.31 -14.65
CA MET A 76 -21.37 6.61 -14.28
C MET A 76 -21.09 6.69 -12.78
N LEU A 77 -22.02 6.23 -11.95
CA LEU A 77 -21.84 6.15 -10.51
C LEU A 77 -20.66 5.24 -10.14
N ALA A 78 -20.55 4.08 -10.79
CA ALA A 78 -19.46 3.14 -10.56
C ALA A 78 -18.09 3.74 -10.93
N ILE A 79 -18.01 4.46 -12.05
CA ILE A 79 -16.80 5.17 -12.47
C ILE A 79 -16.43 6.22 -11.42
N GLN A 80 -17.37 7.04 -10.96
CA GLN A 80 -17.10 8.07 -9.95
C GLN A 80 -16.60 7.47 -8.62
N GLN A 81 -17.24 6.39 -8.17
CA GLN A 81 -16.84 5.68 -6.95
C GLN A 81 -15.45 5.03 -7.10
N ILE A 82 -15.15 4.47 -8.27
CA ILE A 82 -13.84 3.86 -8.54
C ILE A 82 -12.75 4.89 -8.69
N LEU A 83 -13.02 6.05 -9.28
CA LEU A 83 -12.07 7.15 -9.32
C LEU A 83 -11.76 7.68 -7.92
N SER A 84 -12.77 7.79 -7.06
CA SER A 84 -12.58 8.14 -5.64
C SER A 84 -11.70 7.10 -4.94
N TRP A 85 -12.03 5.81 -5.08
CA TRP A 85 -11.21 4.72 -4.54
C TRP A 85 -9.78 4.71 -5.11
N GLN A 86 -9.60 4.92 -6.41
CA GLN A 86 -8.29 4.98 -7.07
C GLN A 86 -7.44 6.14 -6.53
N ALA A 87 -8.05 7.29 -6.23
CA ALA A 87 -7.35 8.44 -5.68
C ALA A 87 -6.77 8.14 -4.28
N VAL A 88 -7.48 7.34 -3.48
CA VAL A 88 -7.00 6.88 -2.17
C VAL A 88 -5.98 5.76 -2.31
N VAL A 89 -6.29 4.70 -3.06
CA VAL A 89 -5.43 3.50 -3.09
C VAL A 89 -4.08 3.76 -3.76
N SER A 90 -4.00 4.72 -4.71
CA SER A 90 -2.78 4.98 -5.49
C SER A 90 -1.57 5.39 -4.64
N GLY A 91 -1.77 6.00 -3.46
CA GLY A 91 -0.67 6.30 -2.55
C GLY A 91 -0.03 5.06 -1.91
N VAL A 92 -0.73 3.92 -1.94
CA VAL A 92 -0.26 2.64 -1.40
C VAL A 92 0.08 1.67 -2.56
N GLN A 93 -0.84 1.51 -3.51
CA GLN A 93 -0.74 0.59 -4.62
C GLN A 93 -1.42 1.15 -5.86
N VAL A 94 -0.70 1.15 -6.99
CA VAL A 94 -1.24 1.60 -8.28
C VAL A 94 -2.05 0.47 -8.93
N PHE A 95 -3.31 0.76 -9.24
CA PHE A 95 -4.19 -0.03 -10.10
C PHE A 95 -4.44 0.73 -11.41
N ASP A 96 -4.00 0.16 -12.53
CA ASP A 96 -4.29 0.62 -13.87
C ASP A 96 -5.62 -0.01 -14.31
N LEU A 97 -6.71 0.76 -14.28
CA LEU A 97 -8.04 0.27 -14.56
C LEU A 97 -8.50 0.66 -15.96
N ASP A 98 -9.10 -0.27 -16.69
CA ASP A 98 -9.83 0.05 -17.91
C ASP A 98 -11.21 0.64 -17.60
N LEU A 99 -11.27 1.96 -17.53
CA LEU A 99 -12.52 2.70 -17.29
C LEU A 99 -13.36 2.85 -18.56
N ASP A 100 -12.76 2.69 -19.74
CA ASP A 100 -13.44 2.83 -21.03
C ASP A 100 -14.13 1.53 -21.45
N ASN A 101 -13.59 0.37 -21.06
CA ASN A 101 -14.05 -0.97 -21.46
C ASN A 101 -14.48 -1.80 -20.24
N TYR A 102 -15.46 -1.32 -19.47
CA TYR A 102 -15.98 -2.05 -18.31
C TYR A 102 -16.98 -3.15 -18.70
N GLU A 103 -17.03 -4.21 -17.89
CA GLU A 103 -18.00 -5.31 -18.04
C GLU A 103 -19.25 -5.06 -17.17
N LEU A 104 -20.43 -5.22 -17.78
CA LEU A 104 -21.71 -5.22 -17.07
C LEU A 104 -22.23 -6.66 -16.89
N ARG A 105 -22.51 -7.04 -15.64
CA ARG A 105 -23.10 -8.34 -15.29
C ARG A 105 -24.45 -8.12 -14.59
N PHE A 106 -25.47 -8.85 -15.01
CA PHE A 106 -26.81 -8.80 -14.41
C PHE A 106 -27.09 -10.13 -13.70
N ARG A 107 -27.37 -10.08 -12.40
CA ARG A 107 -27.71 -11.27 -11.61
C ARG A 107 -29.12 -11.14 -11.03
N PRO A 108 -30.00 -12.13 -11.23
CA PRO A 108 -31.32 -12.13 -10.63
C PRO A 108 -31.21 -12.33 -9.11
N GLU A 109 -32.03 -11.62 -8.35
CA GLU A 109 -32.21 -11.79 -6.91
C GLU A 109 -33.33 -12.80 -6.59
N SER A 110 -34.20 -13.12 -7.57
CA SER A 110 -35.27 -14.12 -7.44
C SER A 110 -35.39 -15.06 -8.64
N ILE A 111 -36.06 -16.21 -8.45
CA ILE A 111 -36.34 -17.21 -9.50
C ILE A 111 -37.21 -16.60 -10.62
N GLU A 112 -38.05 -15.63 -10.30
CA GLU A 112 -38.93 -14.93 -11.26
C GLU A 112 -38.14 -13.95 -12.13
N GLU A 113 -37.13 -13.27 -11.56
CA GLU A 113 -36.21 -12.40 -12.30
C GLU A 113 -35.31 -13.21 -13.24
N GLN A 114 -34.91 -14.43 -12.85
CA GLN A 114 -34.01 -15.28 -13.63
C GLN A 114 -34.54 -15.59 -15.05
N LYS A 115 -35.87 -15.70 -15.22
CA LYS A 115 -36.51 -15.94 -16.52
C LYS A 115 -36.52 -14.71 -17.44
N LYS A 116 -36.21 -13.52 -16.90
CA LYS A 116 -36.35 -12.23 -17.58
C LYS A 116 -35.01 -11.56 -17.94
N ILE A 117 -33.86 -12.19 -17.64
CA ILE A 117 -32.53 -11.65 -17.94
C ILE A 117 -31.91 -12.43 -19.12
N PRO A 118 -32.00 -11.93 -20.37
CA PRO A 118 -31.60 -12.67 -21.56
C PRO A 118 -30.09 -12.69 -21.85
N ILE A 119 -29.34 -11.69 -21.38
CA ILE A 119 -27.87 -11.60 -21.55
C ILE A 119 -27.22 -11.47 -20.18
N LYS A 120 -26.26 -12.36 -19.87
CA LYS A 120 -25.62 -12.45 -18.54
C LYS A 120 -24.24 -11.77 -18.48
N SER A 121 -23.56 -11.57 -19.61
CA SER A 121 -22.23 -10.93 -19.71
C SER A 121 -21.78 -10.69 -21.17
N PHE A 122 -20.89 -9.73 -21.42
CA PHE A 122 -20.16 -9.52 -22.68
C PHE A 122 -18.67 -9.16 -22.40
N ARG A 123 -17.71 -9.55 -23.26
CA ARG A 123 -16.27 -9.45 -22.94
C ARG A 123 -15.33 -9.27 -24.15
N HIS A 124 -14.23 -8.52 -23.94
CA HIS A 124 -12.93 -8.72 -24.61
C HIS A 124 -11.80 -8.38 -23.61
N SER A 125 -10.64 -9.06 -23.63
CA SER A 125 -9.50 -8.75 -22.73
C SER A 125 -8.17 -9.29 -23.28
N ARG A 126 -7.05 -8.59 -23.01
CA ARG A 126 -5.65 -9.01 -23.27
C ARG A 126 -4.83 -8.88 -21.99
N ASP A 127 -3.99 -9.88 -21.69
CA ASP A 127 -3.08 -9.87 -20.54
C ASP A 127 -1.86 -8.98 -20.77
N ASN A 128 -1.46 -8.24 -19.73
CA ASN A 128 -0.08 -7.82 -19.51
C ASN A 128 0.22 -7.84 -18.01
N ALA A 129 1.40 -8.35 -17.64
CA ALA A 129 1.80 -8.54 -16.25
C ALA A 129 2.92 -7.55 -15.87
N GLN A 130 2.81 -6.89 -14.70
CA GLN A 130 3.88 -6.61 -13.71
C GLN A 130 3.45 -5.63 -12.59
N GLY A 131 3.73 -5.99 -11.33
CA GLY A 131 3.53 -5.15 -10.15
C GLY A 131 3.74 -5.90 -8.82
N SER A 132 3.54 -5.16 -7.72
CA SER A 132 3.91 -5.52 -6.34
C SER A 132 2.78 -6.22 -5.59
N THR A 133 3.15 -6.97 -4.56
CA THR A 133 2.22 -7.53 -3.58
C THR A 133 1.69 -6.42 -2.66
N CYS A 134 0.41 -6.47 -2.31
CA CYS A 134 -0.23 -5.48 -1.43
C CYS A 134 -1.15 -6.17 -0.43
N ASP A 135 -1.26 -5.59 0.77
CA ASP A 135 -2.18 -6.06 1.80
C ASP A 135 -3.62 -5.65 1.47
N PHE A 136 -4.55 -6.60 1.58
CA PHE A 136 -5.96 -6.33 1.34
C PHE A 136 -6.51 -5.31 2.34
N GLU A 137 -5.98 -5.23 3.55
CA GLU A 137 -6.47 -4.29 4.57
C GLU A 137 -6.48 -2.84 4.07
N GLN A 138 -5.40 -2.41 3.41
CA GLN A 138 -5.30 -1.04 2.89
C GLN A 138 -6.20 -0.83 1.66
N ILE A 139 -6.23 -1.81 0.75
CA ILE A 139 -7.10 -1.79 -0.44
C ILE A 139 -8.58 -1.76 -0.06
N GLY A 140 -8.96 -2.60 0.91
CA GLY A 140 -10.30 -2.78 1.42
C GLY A 140 -10.79 -1.56 2.19
N ARG A 141 -9.95 -0.98 3.06
CA ARG A 141 -10.24 0.28 3.75
C ARG A 141 -10.40 1.46 2.81
N ALA A 142 -9.66 1.50 1.70
CA ALA A 142 -9.84 2.56 0.70
C ALA A 142 -11.28 2.58 0.15
N PHE A 143 -12.00 1.44 0.10
CA PHE A 143 -13.43 1.44 -0.27
C PHE A 143 -14.34 2.11 0.77
N CYS A 144 -13.88 2.22 2.02
CA CYS A 144 -14.62 2.81 3.14
C CYS A 144 -14.41 4.33 3.28
N VAL A 145 -13.47 4.93 2.53
CA VAL A 145 -13.19 6.38 2.60
C VAL A 145 -14.33 7.22 2.01
N GLY A 146 -15.03 6.69 1.01
CA GLY A 146 -16.16 7.36 0.37
C GLY A 146 -15.74 8.32 -0.74
N HIS A 147 -16.41 9.48 -0.80
CA HIS A 147 -16.20 10.45 -1.88
C HIS A 147 -14.92 11.27 -1.68
N ILE A 148 -14.17 11.44 -2.77
CA ILE A 148 -12.98 12.27 -2.84
C ILE A 148 -13.24 13.42 -3.82
N GLU A 149 -12.78 14.62 -3.49
CA GLU A 149 -12.95 15.80 -4.34
C GLU A 149 -12.32 15.61 -5.74
N ASP A 150 -12.97 16.15 -6.78
CA ASP A 150 -12.51 16.01 -8.17
C ASP A 150 -11.08 16.54 -8.37
N SER A 151 -10.73 17.67 -7.75
CA SER A 151 -9.38 18.24 -7.80
C SER A 151 -8.32 17.25 -7.28
N ARG A 152 -8.68 16.42 -6.31
CA ARG A 152 -7.83 15.37 -5.77
C ARG A 152 -7.74 14.19 -6.73
N ILE A 153 -8.87 13.73 -7.26
CA ILE A 153 -8.94 12.65 -8.26
C ILE A 153 -8.10 12.98 -9.51
N GLU A 154 -8.21 14.20 -10.04
CA GLU A 154 -7.48 14.67 -11.21
C GLU A 154 -5.97 14.68 -10.97
N SER A 155 -5.54 15.29 -9.85
CA SER A 155 -4.12 15.34 -9.48
C SER A 155 -3.53 13.93 -9.33
N VAL A 156 -4.18 13.03 -8.60
CA VAL A 156 -3.71 11.65 -8.39
C VAL A 156 -3.74 10.82 -9.68
N SER A 157 -4.64 11.11 -10.62
CA SER A 157 -4.60 10.49 -11.95
C SER A 157 -3.27 10.79 -12.66
N HIS A 158 -2.77 12.02 -12.59
CA HIS A 158 -1.43 12.33 -13.10
C HIS A 158 -0.32 11.57 -12.36
N TYR A 159 -0.40 11.46 -11.03
CA TYR A 159 0.57 10.64 -10.28
C TYR A 159 0.55 9.17 -10.74
N ARG A 160 -0.63 8.57 -10.91
CA ARG A 160 -0.80 7.20 -11.41
C ARG A 160 -0.18 7.02 -12.79
N GLU A 161 -0.54 7.87 -13.75
CA GLU A 161 0.04 7.84 -15.11
C GLU A 161 1.55 8.03 -15.08
N GLY A 162 2.04 8.90 -14.20
CA GLY A 162 3.47 9.09 -13.96
C GLY A 162 4.17 7.81 -13.50
N ARG A 163 3.59 7.09 -12.52
CA ARG A 163 4.12 5.81 -12.03
C ARG A 163 4.11 4.73 -13.12
N LEU A 164 3.04 4.64 -13.92
CA LEU A 164 2.94 3.69 -15.02
C LEU A 164 3.97 4.00 -16.12
N ALA A 165 4.12 5.28 -16.49
CA ALA A 165 5.12 5.73 -17.44
C ALA A 165 6.56 5.43 -16.96
N TYR A 166 6.85 5.67 -15.68
CA TYR A 166 8.17 5.35 -15.09
C TYR A 166 8.48 3.87 -15.21
N LYS A 167 7.54 2.99 -14.83
CA LYS A 167 7.68 1.54 -14.93
C LYS A 167 7.89 1.07 -16.37
N ALA A 168 7.29 1.74 -17.35
CA ALA A 168 7.45 1.46 -18.76
C ALA A 168 8.74 2.05 -19.37
N GLY A 169 9.63 2.67 -18.58
CA GLY A 169 10.85 3.33 -19.07
C GLY A 169 10.61 4.65 -19.82
N ARG A 170 9.39 5.20 -19.77
CA ARG A 170 9.02 6.49 -20.37
C ARG A 170 9.24 7.62 -19.36
N TYR A 171 10.49 7.86 -19.01
CA TYR A 171 10.87 8.77 -17.92
C TYR A 171 10.48 10.24 -18.16
N ILE A 172 10.47 10.71 -19.40
CA ILE A 172 10.02 12.07 -19.72
C ILE A 172 8.52 12.23 -19.44
N ASP A 173 7.71 11.24 -19.86
CA ASP A 173 6.27 11.22 -19.60
C ASP A 173 6.00 11.09 -18.09
N SER A 174 6.78 10.27 -17.39
CA SER A 174 6.74 10.19 -15.93
C SER A 174 6.97 11.56 -15.30
N TYR A 175 8.06 12.24 -15.66
CA TYR A 175 8.39 13.55 -15.09
C TYR A 175 7.29 14.58 -15.37
N ASN A 176 6.79 14.64 -16.61
CA ASN A 176 5.74 15.55 -17.01
C ASN A 176 4.42 15.31 -16.24
N ASN A 177 4.04 14.05 -16.05
CA ASN A 177 2.86 13.69 -15.27
C ASN A 177 3.03 14.02 -13.77
N MET A 178 4.19 13.73 -13.18
CA MET A 178 4.45 14.14 -11.79
C MET A 178 4.43 15.65 -11.63
N PHE A 179 4.89 16.42 -12.62
CA PHE A 179 4.78 17.87 -12.56
C PHE A 179 3.33 18.35 -12.77
N LEU A 180 2.54 17.68 -13.62
CA LEU A 180 1.11 17.96 -13.78
C LEU A 180 0.34 17.77 -12.47
N PHE A 181 0.68 16.77 -11.65
CA PHE A 181 0.14 16.65 -10.29
C PHE A 181 0.34 17.96 -9.50
N LEU A 182 1.56 18.49 -9.48
CA LEU A 182 1.87 19.72 -8.75
C LEU A 182 1.16 20.93 -9.36
N GLU A 183 1.10 21.00 -10.69
CA GLU A 183 0.46 22.09 -11.43
C GLU A 183 -1.05 22.16 -11.16
N SER A 184 -1.74 21.02 -11.26
CA SER A 184 -3.18 20.92 -11.01
C SER A 184 -3.54 21.16 -9.55
N ARG A 185 -2.69 20.73 -8.61
CA ARG A 185 -2.99 20.81 -7.16
C ARG A 185 -2.58 22.13 -6.52
N TYR A 186 -1.47 22.71 -6.95
CA TYR A 186 -0.82 23.81 -6.22
C TYR A 186 -0.53 25.05 -7.08
N CYS A 187 -0.70 24.98 -8.40
CA CYS A 187 -0.44 26.11 -9.29
C CYS A 187 -1.69 26.73 -9.91
N ASP A 188 -2.91 26.26 -9.61
CA ASP A 188 -4.17 26.83 -10.14
C ASP A 188 -4.14 27.03 -11.68
N GLY A 189 -3.62 26.04 -12.39
CA GLY A 189 -3.47 26.08 -13.85
C GLY A 189 -2.49 27.13 -14.40
N LYS A 190 -1.74 27.84 -13.54
CA LYS A 190 -0.69 28.79 -13.99
C LYS A 190 0.48 28.02 -14.59
N THR A 191 0.95 28.47 -15.76
CA THR A 191 2.01 27.81 -16.54
C THR A 191 3.29 28.64 -16.70
N LYS A 192 3.30 29.90 -16.23
CA LYS A 192 4.48 30.77 -16.29
C LYS A 192 5.47 30.40 -15.18
N THR A 193 6.74 30.21 -15.53
CA THR A 193 7.80 29.77 -14.61
C THR A 193 7.82 30.53 -13.29
N GLY A 194 7.86 31.87 -13.33
CA GLY A 194 7.94 32.69 -12.12
C GLY A 194 6.74 32.50 -11.19
N GLN A 195 5.52 32.38 -11.74
CA GLN A 195 4.30 32.16 -10.97
C GLN A 195 4.28 30.77 -10.34
N GLN A 196 4.67 29.74 -11.10
CA GLN A 196 4.75 28.37 -10.57
C GLN A 196 5.78 28.25 -9.44
N VAL A 197 6.95 28.89 -9.58
CA VAL A 197 7.95 28.92 -8.51
C VAL A 197 7.42 29.60 -7.26
N GLU A 198 6.72 30.73 -7.40
CA GLU A 198 6.14 31.46 -6.28
C GLU A 198 5.07 30.63 -5.54
N LEU A 199 4.14 30.03 -6.27
CA LEU A 199 3.05 29.22 -5.69
C LEU A 199 3.59 27.94 -5.02
N LEU A 200 4.51 27.23 -5.67
CA LEU A 200 5.09 26.01 -5.11
C LEU A 200 5.99 26.31 -3.91
N SER A 201 6.77 27.39 -3.94
CA SER A 201 7.67 27.75 -2.82
C SER A 201 6.96 28.33 -1.61
N SER A 202 5.74 28.85 -1.78
CA SER A 202 4.88 29.28 -0.67
C SER A 202 4.03 28.14 -0.10
N ASN A 203 3.94 27.00 -0.78
CA ASN A 203 3.19 25.84 -0.30
C ASN A 203 4.01 24.99 0.68
N LYS A 204 3.55 24.91 1.93
CA LYS A 204 4.24 24.18 3.00
C LYS A 204 4.41 22.68 2.70
N ILE A 205 3.36 22.02 2.21
CA ILE A 205 3.36 20.57 1.91
C ILE A 205 4.40 20.25 0.84
N VAL A 206 4.44 21.04 -0.23
CA VAL A 206 5.42 20.87 -1.31
C VAL A 206 6.84 21.09 -0.80
N CYS A 207 7.07 22.16 -0.02
CA CYS A 207 8.39 22.48 0.52
C CYS A 207 8.91 21.42 1.50
N GLU A 208 8.06 20.89 2.39
CA GLU A 208 8.43 19.82 3.32
C GLU A 208 8.76 18.53 2.56
N SER A 209 7.87 18.10 1.66
CA SER A 209 8.08 16.90 0.84
C SER A 209 9.36 16.98 0.00
N LEU A 210 9.65 18.15 -0.56
CA LEU A 210 10.88 18.40 -1.33
C LEU A 210 12.11 18.34 -0.43
N LYS A 211 12.08 18.96 0.74
CA LYS A 211 13.18 18.97 1.70
C LYS A 211 13.52 17.55 2.15
N ASP A 212 12.51 16.76 2.50
CA ASP A 212 12.67 15.38 2.97
C ASP A 212 13.24 14.50 1.85
N THR A 213 12.69 14.61 0.63
CA THR A 213 13.20 13.88 -0.54
C THR A 213 14.66 14.25 -0.86
N ILE A 214 15.04 15.53 -0.77
CA ILE A 214 16.43 15.97 -0.96
C ILE A 214 17.33 15.34 0.09
N SER A 215 16.89 15.27 1.34
CA SER A 215 17.65 14.65 2.43
C SER A 215 17.86 13.15 2.18
N ASP A 216 16.80 12.44 1.85
CA ASP A 216 16.81 10.98 1.65
C ASP A 216 17.62 10.57 0.42
N MET A 217 17.60 11.37 -0.64
CA MET A 217 18.26 11.05 -1.91
C MET A 217 19.66 11.66 -2.06
N ARG A 218 20.15 12.44 -1.08
CA ARG A 218 21.46 13.13 -1.16
C ARG A 218 22.64 12.18 -1.35
N ASN A 219 22.57 10.98 -0.77
CA ASN A 219 23.64 9.97 -0.81
C ASN A 219 23.44 8.91 -1.91
N LEU A 220 22.45 9.11 -2.79
CA LEU A 220 22.17 8.20 -3.92
C LEU A 220 22.76 8.77 -5.22
N ASP A 221 22.99 7.91 -6.21
CA ASP A 221 23.45 8.29 -7.56
C ASP A 221 22.56 9.37 -8.23
N VAL A 222 21.33 9.56 -7.72
CA VAL A 222 20.39 10.61 -8.13
C VAL A 222 21.01 12.01 -8.03
N ALA A 223 21.88 12.26 -7.03
CA ALA A 223 22.57 13.53 -6.84
C ALA A 223 23.59 13.84 -7.95
N THR A 224 24.01 12.84 -8.74
CA THR A 224 24.96 13.00 -9.85
C THR A 224 24.29 13.38 -11.17
N SER A 225 22.96 13.41 -11.22
CA SER A 225 22.22 13.82 -12.42
C SER A 225 22.47 15.29 -12.76
N LYS A 226 22.97 15.55 -13.98
CA LYS A 226 23.14 16.91 -14.52
C LYS A 226 21.86 17.75 -14.48
N HIS A 227 20.70 17.11 -14.48
CA HIS A 227 19.38 17.77 -14.48
C HIS A 227 18.89 18.12 -13.07
N LEU A 228 19.49 17.54 -12.03
CA LEU A 228 19.15 17.78 -10.62
C LEU A 228 20.25 18.50 -9.85
N HIS A 229 21.34 18.91 -10.51
CA HIS A 229 22.44 19.62 -9.88
C HIS A 229 21.97 20.85 -9.06
N GLY A 230 21.14 21.70 -9.66
CA GLY A 230 20.52 22.83 -8.96
C GLY A 230 19.51 22.45 -7.87
N VAL A 231 19.07 21.20 -7.80
CA VAL A 231 18.21 20.75 -6.69
C VAL A 231 19.06 20.46 -5.44
N PHE A 232 20.21 19.82 -5.58
CA PHE A 232 21.03 19.35 -4.46
C PHE A 232 22.11 20.35 -4.00
N GLU A 233 22.65 21.19 -4.88
CA GLU A 233 23.76 22.09 -4.53
C GLU A 233 23.34 23.37 -3.80
N ASN A 234 22.06 23.73 -3.85
CA ASN A 234 21.56 25.02 -3.39
C ASN A 234 21.47 25.20 -1.86
N LYS A 235 22.25 24.44 -1.07
CA LYS A 235 22.43 24.57 0.40
C LYS A 235 21.14 24.81 1.21
N GLY A 236 20.02 24.23 0.79
CA GLY A 236 18.73 24.37 1.48
C GLY A 236 17.82 25.50 0.98
N ASN A 237 18.19 26.22 -0.08
CA ASN A 237 17.29 27.15 -0.76
C ASN A 237 16.27 26.40 -1.63
N LEU A 238 15.14 26.03 -1.01
CA LEU A 238 14.07 25.28 -1.66
C LEU A 238 13.47 26.00 -2.87
N ARG A 239 13.44 27.35 -2.88
CA ARG A 239 12.89 28.13 -4.00
C ARG A 239 13.71 27.89 -5.28
N GLU A 240 15.03 27.85 -5.18
CA GLU A 240 15.90 27.58 -6.32
C GLU A 240 15.85 26.09 -6.76
N SER A 241 15.70 25.17 -5.81
CA SER A 241 15.44 23.76 -6.13
C SER A 241 14.12 23.61 -6.92
N ILE A 242 13.05 24.29 -6.50
CA ILE A 242 11.77 24.33 -7.23
C ILE A 242 11.97 24.95 -8.61
N HIS A 243 12.65 26.09 -8.72
CA HIS A 243 12.93 26.74 -10.00
C HIS A 243 13.63 25.79 -10.99
N THR A 244 14.59 25.00 -10.51
CA THR A 244 15.26 23.96 -11.32
C THR A 244 14.27 22.94 -11.89
N LEU A 245 13.32 22.48 -11.09
CA LEU A 245 12.29 21.53 -11.53
C LEU A 245 11.34 22.16 -12.56
N VAL A 246 10.88 23.39 -12.31
CA VAL A 246 9.99 24.11 -13.24
C VAL A 246 10.67 24.35 -14.59
N LEU A 247 11.95 24.74 -14.58
CA LEU A 247 12.72 24.92 -15.81
C LEU A 247 12.87 23.60 -16.60
N LEU A 248 13.14 22.49 -15.92
CA LEU A 248 13.23 21.19 -16.57
C LEU A 248 11.90 20.79 -17.21
N ARG A 249 10.77 20.98 -16.53
CA ARG A 249 9.43 20.76 -17.12
C ARG A 249 9.23 21.62 -18.37
N GLY A 250 9.58 22.90 -18.30
CA GLY A 250 9.49 23.81 -19.46
C GLY A 250 10.28 23.30 -20.65
N LYS A 251 11.53 22.87 -20.41
CA LYS A 251 12.41 22.28 -21.43
C LYS A 251 11.81 21.02 -22.05
N LEU A 252 11.25 20.13 -21.24
CA LEU A 252 10.70 18.85 -21.69
C LEU A 252 9.38 18.98 -22.47
N ARG A 253 8.63 20.09 -22.31
CA ARG A 253 7.40 20.33 -23.10
C ARG A 253 7.63 20.99 -24.45
N HIS A 254 8.72 21.74 -24.61
CA HIS A 254 8.97 22.49 -25.83
C HIS A 254 10.07 21.84 -26.66
N HIS A 255 9.66 20.97 -27.59
CA HIS A 255 10.58 20.38 -28.56
C HIS A 255 10.67 21.25 -29.82
N SER A 256 11.86 21.84 -30.07
CA SER A 256 12.15 22.59 -31.30
C SER A 256 13.41 22.06 -31.94
N LEU A 257 13.33 21.65 -33.20
CA LEU A 257 14.49 21.18 -33.98
C LEU A 257 15.56 22.26 -34.15
N LYS A 258 15.18 23.54 -34.02
CA LYS A 258 16.10 24.70 -34.10
C LYS A 258 16.89 24.92 -32.81
N SER A 259 16.48 24.34 -31.69
CA SER A 259 17.16 24.52 -30.41
C SER A 259 18.34 23.54 -30.30
N PRO A 260 19.57 24.02 -30.04
CA PRO A 260 20.70 23.15 -29.73
C PRO A 260 20.56 22.47 -28.37
N GLN A 261 19.63 22.93 -27.53
CA GLN A 261 19.35 22.37 -26.21
C GLN A 261 18.10 21.47 -26.19
N ARG A 262 17.58 21.07 -27.35
CA ARG A 262 16.42 20.17 -27.42
C ARG A 262 16.68 18.86 -26.67
N TRP A 263 15.66 18.32 -26.04
CA TRP A 263 15.70 16.97 -25.51
C TRP A 263 15.50 15.96 -26.66
N ASP A 264 15.98 14.73 -26.47
CA ASP A 264 15.85 13.66 -27.44
C ASP A 264 14.88 12.60 -26.88
N PRO A 265 13.73 12.35 -27.53
CA PRO A 265 12.77 11.35 -27.06
C PRO A 265 13.33 9.94 -27.00
N ASN A 266 14.42 9.65 -27.74
CA ASN A 266 15.07 8.36 -27.72
C ASN A 266 16.08 8.21 -26.57
N LYS A 267 16.34 9.29 -25.81
CA LYS A 267 17.28 9.29 -24.67
C LYS A 267 16.55 9.36 -23.34
N GLN A 268 15.56 8.49 -23.13
CA GLN A 268 14.77 8.45 -21.91
C GLN A 268 15.65 8.32 -20.66
N ASN A 269 16.66 7.46 -20.67
CA ASN A 269 17.52 7.17 -19.51
C ASN A 269 18.21 8.42 -18.93
N GLU A 270 18.45 9.48 -19.72
CA GLU A 270 18.98 10.75 -19.19
C GLU A 270 18.03 11.40 -18.16
N TYR A 271 16.74 11.06 -18.20
CA TYR A 271 15.68 11.63 -17.38
C TYR A 271 15.16 10.68 -16.31
N GLU A 272 15.74 9.48 -16.17
CA GLU A 272 15.34 8.52 -15.13
C GLU A 272 15.47 9.11 -13.72
N MET A 273 16.62 9.72 -13.41
CA MET A 273 16.86 10.29 -12.08
C MET A 273 15.93 11.49 -11.78
N PRO A 274 15.73 12.46 -12.68
CA PRO A 274 14.70 13.49 -12.51
C PRO A 274 13.30 12.92 -12.29
N ALA A 275 12.89 11.92 -13.07
CA ALA A 275 11.58 11.29 -12.95
C ALA A 275 11.42 10.57 -11.61
N ARG A 276 12.45 9.85 -11.17
CA ARG A 276 12.49 9.19 -9.86
C ARG A 276 12.41 10.19 -8.73
N PHE A 277 13.18 11.27 -8.79
CA PHE A 277 13.19 12.33 -7.78
C PHE A 277 11.82 13.00 -7.65
N LEU A 278 11.26 13.49 -8.76
CA LEU A 278 9.95 14.15 -8.72
C LEU A 278 8.83 13.17 -8.35
N GLY A 279 8.93 11.92 -8.79
CA GLY A 279 8.03 10.84 -8.38
C GLY A 279 8.09 10.53 -6.89
N ALA A 280 9.25 10.66 -6.24
CA ALA A 280 9.38 10.54 -4.78
C ALA A 280 8.73 11.72 -4.05
N VAL A 281 8.95 12.96 -4.51
CA VAL A 281 8.29 14.16 -3.93
C VAL A 281 6.76 14.03 -3.97
N VAL A 282 6.21 13.72 -5.14
CA VAL A 282 4.76 13.56 -5.32
C VAL A 282 4.24 12.30 -4.63
N GLY A 283 5.04 11.24 -4.63
CA GLY A 283 4.74 9.99 -3.94
C GLY A 283 4.56 10.22 -2.45
N TYR A 284 5.46 10.97 -1.80
CA TYR A 284 5.36 11.29 -0.37
C TYR A 284 4.06 12.01 -0.02
N ILE A 285 3.69 13.03 -0.82
CA ILE A 285 2.42 13.76 -0.68
C ILE A 285 1.24 12.79 -0.79
N THR A 286 1.19 12.03 -1.89
CA THR A 286 0.07 11.14 -2.21
C THR A 286 -0.08 10.03 -1.18
N SER A 287 1.02 9.39 -0.78
CA SER A 287 1.05 8.34 0.24
C SER A 287 0.61 8.87 1.60
N THR A 288 1.06 10.06 2.01
CA THR A 288 0.67 10.65 3.30
C THR A 288 -0.83 10.90 3.36
N GLU A 289 -1.41 11.53 2.34
CA GLU A 289 -2.86 11.77 2.26
C GLU A 289 -3.64 10.45 2.25
N SER A 290 -3.21 9.48 1.44
CA SER A 290 -3.85 8.16 1.34
C SER A 290 -3.84 7.41 2.67
N LEU A 291 -2.71 7.44 3.38
CA LEU A 291 -2.58 6.80 4.69
C LEU A 291 -3.45 7.53 5.73
N ASN A 292 -3.47 8.85 5.73
CA ASN A 292 -4.33 9.62 6.63
C ASN A 292 -5.82 9.29 6.43
N GLU A 293 -6.24 9.11 5.17
CA GLU A 293 -7.61 8.73 4.82
C GLU A 293 -7.93 7.27 5.20
N ILE A 294 -7.06 6.32 4.82
CA ILE A 294 -7.23 4.89 5.10
C ILE A 294 -7.24 4.60 6.62
N TYR A 295 -6.43 5.32 7.39
CA TYR A 295 -6.31 5.16 8.84
C TYR A 295 -7.14 6.17 9.63
N ALA A 296 -7.98 6.96 8.97
CA ALA A 296 -8.95 7.80 9.67
C ALA A 296 -9.90 6.92 10.52
N PRO A 297 -10.40 7.42 11.68
CA PRO A 297 -11.20 6.60 12.59
C PRO A 297 -12.42 5.96 11.95
N GLU A 298 -13.09 6.66 11.03
CA GLU A 298 -14.34 6.20 10.42
C GLU A 298 -14.11 5.05 9.42
N PRO A 299 -13.23 5.16 8.40
CA PRO A 299 -12.89 4.02 7.53
C PRO A 299 -12.37 2.79 8.29
N VAL A 300 -11.54 3.00 9.33
CA VAL A 300 -11.03 1.90 10.16
C VAL A 300 -12.16 1.18 10.88
N LYS A 301 -13.08 1.94 11.49
CA LYS A 301 -14.25 1.39 12.19
C LYS A 301 -15.19 0.68 11.23
N GLN A 302 -15.56 1.32 10.13
CA GLN A 302 -16.46 0.75 9.13
C GLN A 302 -15.92 -0.55 8.54
N PHE A 303 -14.64 -0.57 8.15
CA PHE A 303 -13.98 -1.78 7.63
C PHE A 303 -14.00 -2.91 8.65
N ARG A 304 -13.73 -2.60 9.93
CA ARG A 304 -13.79 -3.57 11.02
C ARG A 304 -15.21 -4.11 11.23
N ASP A 305 -16.20 -3.23 11.26
CA ASP A 305 -17.60 -3.63 11.46
C ASP A 305 -18.07 -4.53 10.31
N ILE A 306 -17.72 -4.22 9.06
CA ILE A 306 -18.04 -5.05 7.89
C ILE A 306 -17.37 -6.42 8.01
N SER A 307 -16.07 -6.45 8.34
CA SER A 307 -15.32 -7.70 8.53
C SER A 307 -15.96 -8.60 9.59
N VAL A 308 -16.20 -8.06 10.79
CA VAL A 308 -16.75 -8.82 11.92
C VAL A 308 -18.18 -9.31 11.61
N ASN A 309 -19.04 -8.43 11.10
CA ASN A 309 -20.44 -8.79 10.82
C ASN A 309 -20.57 -9.80 9.67
N SER A 310 -19.58 -9.87 8.79
CA SER A 310 -19.56 -10.81 7.66
C SER A 310 -18.77 -12.09 7.95
N GLY A 311 -18.20 -12.22 9.16
CA GLY A 311 -17.38 -13.37 9.54
C GLY A 311 -15.99 -13.41 8.89
N PHE A 312 -15.51 -12.29 8.34
CA PHE A 312 -14.17 -12.15 7.76
C PHE A 312 -13.16 -11.71 8.83
N GLU A 313 -13.15 -12.42 9.95
CA GLU A 313 -12.35 -12.09 11.12
C GLU A 313 -11.49 -13.27 11.52
N THR A 314 -10.22 -13.00 11.81
CA THR A 314 -9.32 -13.96 12.42
C THR A 314 -9.07 -13.58 13.88
N LYS A 315 -9.31 -14.55 14.77
CA LYS A 315 -9.09 -14.41 16.20
C LYS A 315 -7.85 -15.19 16.60
N ILE A 316 -6.97 -14.54 17.35
CA ILE A 316 -5.78 -15.17 17.91
C ILE A 316 -5.74 -14.94 19.41
N ARG A 317 -5.21 -15.93 20.12
CA ARG A 317 -4.88 -15.84 21.55
C ARG A 317 -3.38 -15.72 21.68
N VAL A 318 -2.91 -14.63 22.28
CA VAL A 318 -1.50 -14.44 22.62
C VAL A 318 -1.33 -14.75 24.11
N LEU A 319 -0.50 -15.74 24.40
CA LEU A 319 -0.10 -16.18 25.72
C LEU A 319 1.29 -15.64 26.01
N THR A 320 1.44 -14.92 27.11
CA THR A 320 2.75 -14.52 27.60
C THR A 320 3.26 -15.55 28.60
N ASN A 321 4.57 -15.78 28.66
CA ASN A 321 5.17 -16.60 29.70
C ASN A 321 6.14 -15.74 30.49
N ARG A 322 5.90 -15.68 31.80
CA ARG A 322 6.72 -14.94 32.74
C ARG A 322 7.70 -15.87 33.44
N LEU A 323 8.75 -15.27 33.98
CA LEU A 323 9.65 -15.95 34.90
C LEU A 323 8.88 -16.47 36.13
N GLU A 324 9.35 -17.60 36.68
CA GLU A 324 8.85 -18.16 37.95
C GLU A 324 7.37 -18.60 37.94
N TYR A 325 6.79 -18.90 36.77
CA TYR A 325 5.39 -19.38 36.64
C TYR A 325 4.33 -18.42 37.22
N LYS A 326 4.64 -17.11 37.25
CA LYS A 326 3.67 -16.08 37.65
C LYS A 326 2.49 -16.01 36.68
N PRO A 327 1.31 -15.51 37.11
CA PRO A 327 0.17 -15.34 36.22
C PRO A 327 0.55 -14.64 34.93
N SER A 328 0.30 -15.33 33.82
CA SER A 328 0.55 -14.86 32.46
C SER A 328 -0.59 -13.99 31.95
N LEU A 329 -0.26 -13.05 31.08
CA LEU A 329 -1.24 -12.28 30.34
C LEU A 329 -1.74 -13.14 29.17
N GLU A 330 -3.05 -13.27 29.06
CA GLU A 330 -3.70 -13.82 27.87
C GLU A 330 -4.44 -12.70 27.15
N LEU A 331 -4.08 -12.48 25.89
CA LEU A 331 -4.69 -11.47 25.03
C LEU A 331 -5.50 -12.15 23.95
N SER A 332 -6.80 -11.87 23.94
CA SER A 332 -7.66 -12.21 22.80
C SER A 332 -7.62 -11.06 21.79
N LEU A 333 -6.94 -11.28 20.67
CA LEU A 333 -6.82 -10.32 19.59
C LEU A 333 -7.68 -10.74 18.39
N SER A 334 -8.15 -9.74 17.67
CA SER A 334 -9.11 -9.84 16.59
C SER A 334 -8.65 -8.96 15.44
N TYR A 335 -8.56 -9.55 14.24
CA TYR A 335 -8.05 -8.90 13.03
C TYR A 335 -9.05 -9.05 11.88
N PRO A 336 -9.24 -7.98 11.07
CA PRO A 336 -10.20 -7.99 9.97
C PRO A 336 -9.64 -8.67 8.72
N THR A 337 -9.29 -9.94 8.85
CA THR A 337 -8.65 -10.78 7.81
C THR A 337 -9.17 -12.20 7.95
N ILE A 338 -9.17 -12.95 6.85
CA ILE A 338 -9.41 -14.40 6.84
C ILE A 338 -8.11 -15.21 6.72
N PHE A 339 -6.96 -14.56 6.52
CA PHE A 339 -5.67 -15.23 6.41
C PHE A 339 -4.66 -14.72 7.43
N MET A 340 -3.94 -15.64 8.04
CA MET A 340 -2.81 -15.30 8.90
C MET A 340 -1.59 -14.93 8.06
N SER A 341 -1.22 -13.66 8.07
CA SER A 341 -0.02 -13.14 7.44
C SER A 341 1.09 -12.87 8.47
N SER A 342 2.33 -12.76 7.98
CA SER A 342 3.46 -12.29 8.80
C SER A 342 3.19 -10.90 9.39
N GLN A 343 2.46 -10.03 8.69
CA GLN A 343 2.13 -8.69 9.15
C GLN A 343 1.15 -8.71 10.32
N VAL A 344 0.12 -9.56 10.25
CA VAL A 344 -0.82 -9.78 11.37
C VAL A 344 -0.06 -10.27 12.60
N SER A 345 0.91 -11.16 12.41
CA SER A 345 1.75 -11.69 13.49
C SER A 345 2.62 -10.61 14.12
N LEU A 346 3.27 -9.77 13.31
CA LEU A 346 4.07 -8.65 13.78
C LEU A 346 3.25 -7.62 14.54
N ASN A 347 2.06 -7.27 14.04
CA ASN A 347 1.11 -6.40 14.73
C ASN A 347 0.66 -7.00 16.06
N ALA A 348 0.45 -8.32 16.11
CA ALA A 348 0.10 -9.02 17.35
C ALA A 348 1.25 -9.03 18.38
N VAL A 349 2.50 -9.18 17.92
CA VAL A 349 3.68 -9.03 18.78
C VAL A 349 3.75 -7.63 19.39
N ARG A 350 3.62 -6.58 18.56
CA ARG A 350 3.59 -5.18 19.04
C ARG A 350 2.54 -4.96 20.12
N ARG A 351 1.28 -5.34 19.84
CA ARG A 351 0.18 -5.20 20.81
C ARG A 351 0.40 -5.99 22.09
N ALA A 352 1.03 -7.17 21.99
CA ALA A 352 1.36 -7.97 23.16
C ALA A 352 2.45 -7.32 24.02
N ILE A 353 3.50 -6.78 23.40
CA ILE A 353 4.55 -6.02 24.08
C ILE A 353 3.97 -4.78 24.77
N ASP A 354 3.15 -3.99 24.07
CA ASP A 354 2.49 -2.80 24.63
C ASP A 354 1.60 -3.15 25.83
N SER A 355 0.83 -4.24 25.72
CA SER A 355 -0.04 -4.69 26.80
C SER A 355 0.76 -5.18 28.02
N CYS A 356 1.89 -5.86 27.79
CA CYS A 356 2.82 -6.23 28.84
C CYS A 356 3.47 -5.02 29.51
N ASP A 357 3.85 -3.99 28.75
CA ASP A 357 4.48 -2.78 29.28
C ASP A 357 3.48 -1.98 30.14
N ASN A 358 2.27 -1.75 29.60
CA ASN A 358 1.17 -1.11 30.33
C ASN A 358 0.77 -1.87 31.60
N GLY A 359 0.86 -3.22 31.57
CA GLY A 359 0.62 -4.08 32.72
C GLY A 359 1.79 -4.16 33.71
N SER A 360 2.93 -3.48 33.45
CA SER A 360 4.18 -3.62 34.22
C SER A 360 4.70 -5.06 34.31
N GLN A 361 4.47 -5.86 33.26
CA GLN A 361 4.89 -7.27 33.14
C GLN A 361 5.96 -7.48 32.06
N LEU A 362 6.33 -6.44 31.29
CA LEU A 362 7.30 -6.60 30.21
C LEU A 362 8.68 -7.03 30.73
N ALA A 363 9.09 -6.52 31.89
CA ALA A 363 10.40 -6.78 32.49
C ALA A 363 10.61 -8.23 32.98
N ASP A 364 9.56 -9.03 33.07
CA ASP A 364 9.66 -10.46 33.43
C ASP A 364 8.98 -11.41 32.44
N THR A 365 8.51 -10.89 31.31
CA THR A 365 8.01 -11.67 30.17
C THR A 365 9.19 -12.18 29.34
N VAL A 366 9.30 -13.49 29.18
CA VAL A 366 10.41 -14.15 28.47
C VAL A 366 10.00 -14.84 27.18
N LYS A 367 8.70 -15.07 26.99
CA LYS A 367 8.18 -15.67 25.76
C LYS A 367 6.77 -15.16 25.46
N LEU A 368 6.50 -14.93 24.18
CA LEU A 368 5.18 -14.64 23.61
C LEU A 368 4.85 -15.78 22.64
N GLU A 369 3.66 -16.35 22.77
CA GLU A 369 3.19 -17.42 21.89
C GLU A 369 1.77 -17.09 21.45
N ALA A 370 1.53 -17.12 20.15
CA ALA A 370 0.19 -16.91 19.61
C ALA A 370 -0.33 -18.16 18.94
N ILE A 371 -1.60 -18.46 19.23
CA ILE A 371 -2.35 -19.54 18.60
C ILE A 371 -3.62 -19.02 17.96
N HIS A 372 -4.01 -19.63 16.85
CA HIS A 372 -5.26 -19.32 16.18
C HIS A 372 -6.44 -19.88 16.98
N SER A 373 -7.42 -19.04 17.35
CA SER A 373 -8.45 -19.39 18.34
C SER A 373 -9.41 -20.51 17.90
N GLN A 374 -9.50 -20.81 16.60
CA GLN A 374 -10.38 -21.88 16.10
C GLN A 374 -9.65 -23.19 15.80
N THR A 375 -8.35 -23.13 15.49
CA THR A 375 -7.59 -24.30 15.01
C THR A 375 -6.54 -24.75 16.02
N ASP A 376 -6.27 -23.94 17.06
CA ASP A 376 -5.17 -24.11 18.02
C ASP A 376 -3.79 -24.26 17.38
N LEU A 377 -3.65 -23.82 16.13
CA LEU A 377 -2.38 -23.89 15.40
C LEU A 377 -1.52 -22.66 15.72
N GLU A 378 -0.22 -22.89 15.86
CA GLU A 378 0.78 -21.86 16.15
C GLU A 378 0.81 -20.80 15.05
N VAL A 379 0.66 -19.54 15.46
CA VAL A 379 0.73 -18.35 14.60
C VAL A 379 2.14 -17.76 14.63
N PHE A 380 2.68 -17.52 15.82
CA PHE A 380 4.07 -17.09 15.99
C PHE A 380 4.57 -17.47 17.38
N ILE A 381 5.89 -17.52 17.51
CA ILE A 381 6.59 -17.56 18.79
C ILE A 381 7.69 -16.51 18.81
N VAL A 382 7.77 -15.80 19.94
CA VAL A 382 8.89 -14.93 20.28
C VAL A 382 9.47 -15.36 21.61
N GLU A 383 10.77 -15.58 21.67
CA GLU A 383 11.42 -16.09 22.88
C GLU A 383 12.76 -15.38 23.13
N LEU A 384 12.99 -15.02 24.38
CA LEU A 384 14.28 -14.55 24.86
C LEU A 384 15.21 -15.75 25.09
N GLY A 385 16.48 -15.58 24.73
CA GLY A 385 17.50 -16.61 24.90
C GLY A 385 17.76 -16.96 26.38
N LEU A 386 18.59 -17.98 26.58
CA LEU A 386 18.91 -18.55 27.92
C LEU A 386 19.38 -17.51 28.95
N TRP A 387 19.94 -16.38 28.51
CA TRP A 387 20.37 -15.29 29.36
C TRP A 387 19.24 -14.70 30.22
N ALA A 388 18.00 -14.68 29.71
CA ALA A 388 16.85 -14.13 30.41
C ALA A 388 16.44 -14.97 31.65
N TYR A 389 16.86 -16.23 31.69
CA TYR A 389 16.60 -17.17 32.79
C TYR A 389 17.72 -17.20 33.83
N THR A 390 18.80 -16.43 33.63
CA THR A 390 19.88 -16.32 34.61
C THR A 390 19.44 -15.50 35.84
N LYS A 391 20.21 -15.56 36.93
CA LYS A 391 19.94 -14.74 38.13
C LYS A 391 20.05 -13.24 37.85
N SER A 392 21.00 -12.82 37.00
CA SER A 392 21.22 -11.41 36.67
C SER A 392 20.19 -10.88 35.67
N ARG A 393 19.69 -11.73 34.76
CA ARG A 393 18.74 -11.35 33.68
C ARG A 393 19.24 -10.18 32.84
N ILE A 394 20.56 -10.04 32.78
CA ILE A 394 21.27 -8.94 32.13
C ILE A 394 22.40 -9.55 31.31
N LEU A 395 22.46 -9.15 30.05
CA LEU A 395 23.62 -9.32 29.19
C LEU A 395 24.49 -8.07 29.31
N SER A 396 25.73 -8.26 29.75
CA SER A 396 26.74 -7.20 29.76
C SER A 396 27.61 -7.35 28.53
N ALA A 397 27.77 -6.28 27.76
CA ALA A 397 28.65 -6.33 26.61
C ALA A 397 30.11 -6.09 27.04
N GLU A 398 31.03 -6.85 26.45
CA GLU A 398 32.46 -6.79 26.79
C GLU A 398 33.20 -5.63 26.09
N THR A 399 32.59 -5.01 25.08
CA THR A 399 33.23 -4.02 24.22
C THR A 399 32.80 -2.58 24.53
N ALA A 400 33.67 -1.61 24.21
CA ALA A 400 33.38 -0.18 24.37
C ALA A 400 32.29 0.32 23.40
N VAL A 401 32.07 -0.40 22.30
CA VAL A 401 31.04 -0.15 21.30
C VAL A 401 30.26 -1.45 21.10
N ASN A 402 28.95 -1.39 21.27
CA ASN A 402 28.07 -2.52 21.14
C ASN A 402 27.29 -2.44 19.84
N HIS A 403 27.11 -3.58 19.18
CA HIS A 403 26.24 -3.66 18.02
C HIS A 403 25.29 -4.84 18.16
N ILE A 404 24.07 -4.65 17.67
CA ILE A 404 23.11 -5.72 17.49
C ILE A 404 23.22 -6.17 16.04
N ARG A 405 23.63 -7.42 15.83
CA ARG A 405 23.57 -8.08 14.52
C ARG A 405 22.22 -8.76 14.39
N CYS A 406 21.47 -8.41 13.37
CA CYS A 406 20.17 -8.99 13.04
C CYS A 406 20.29 -9.91 11.83
N SER A 407 19.65 -11.06 11.90
CA SER A 407 19.50 -12.00 10.79
C SER A 407 18.02 -12.32 10.66
N PHE A 408 17.46 -12.09 9.47
CA PHE A 408 16.04 -12.34 9.23
C PHE A 408 15.81 -13.03 7.89
N GLU A 409 14.74 -13.79 7.83
CA GLU A 409 14.24 -14.44 6.64
C GLU A 409 12.90 -13.80 6.27
N HIS A 410 12.70 -13.51 4.99
CA HIS A 410 11.44 -12.97 4.49
C HIS A 410 11.07 -13.59 3.15
N PHE A 411 9.80 -13.47 2.79
CA PHE A 411 9.31 -13.97 1.51
C PHE A 411 9.42 -12.90 0.43
N HIS A 412 10.11 -13.23 -0.66
CA HIS A 412 10.29 -12.36 -1.81
C HIS A 412 10.17 -13.17 -3.10
N ALA A 413 9.27 -12.76 -4.00
CA ALA A 413 9.07 -13.35 -5.32
C ALA A 413 8.96 -14.89 -5.29
N SER A 414 8.09 -15.44 -4.44
CA SER A 414 7.89 -16.88 -4.26
C SER A 414 9.06 -17.65 -3.63
N THR A 415 10.07 -16.96 -3.08
CA THR A 415 11.25 -17.57 -2.47
C THR A 415 11.52 -16.99 -1.08
N VAL A 416 12.14 -17.79 -0.20
CA VAL A 416 12.59 -17.31 1.11
C VAL A 416 14.00 -16.76 0.96
N VAL A 417 14.17 -15.48 1.26
CA VAL A 417 15.45 -14.77 1.19
C VAL A 417 15.92 -14.45 2.60
N LYS A 418 17.23 -14.63 2.83
CA LYS A 418 17.88 -14.30 4.10
C LYS A 418 18.68 -13.01 3.97
N HIS A 419 18.54 -12.12 4.94
CA HIS A 419 19.33 -10.90 5.06
C HIS A 419 19.96 -10.78 6.45
N GLU A 420 21.03 -9.99 6.50
CA GLU A 420 21.65 -9.56 7.76
C GLU A 420 21.88 -8.06 7.74
N PHE A 421 21.75 -7.42 8.90
CA PHE A 421 22.11 -6.03 9.13
C PHE A 421 22.58 -5.84 10.56
N SER A 422 23.28 -4.74 10.83
CA SER A 422 23.73 -4.40 12.17
C SER A 422 23.51 -2.92 12.45
N PHE A 423 23.24 -2.59 13.70
CA PHE A 423 23.21 -1.21 14.18
C PHE A 423 23.87 -1.10 15.56
N LEU A 424 24.34 0.11 15.87
CA LEU A 424 24.99 0.41 17.15
C LEU A 424 23.93 0.60 18.24
N ILE A 425 24.25 0.17 19.45
CA ILE A 425 23.45 0.44 20.65
C ILE A 425 24.30 1.19 21.68
N GLU A 426 23.68 2.12 22.40
CA GLU A 426 24.35 2.91 23.45
C GLU A 426 24.35 2.17 24.79
N GLU A 427 23.43 1.22 24.96
CA GLU A 427 23.25 0.44 26.16
C GLU A 427 24.45 -0.50 26.39
N LYS A 428 25.05 -0.36 27.58
CA LYS A 428 26.11 -1.27 28.06
C LYS A 428 25.56 -2.60 28.58
N GLN A 429 24.27 -2.61 28.93
CA GLN A 429 23.59 -3.73 29.53
C GLN A 429 22.20 -3.89 28.90
N ILE A 430 21.90 -5.10 28.45
CA ILE A 430 20.59 -5.46 27.90
C ILE A 430 19.86 -6.29 28.96
N ASN A 431 18.79 -5.71 29.50
CA ASN A 431 17.82 -6.43 30.32
C ASN A 431 16.63 -6.91 29.47
N ILE A 432 15.69 -7.64 30.08
CA ILE A 432 14.51 -8.20 29.41
C ILE A 432 13.69 -7.13 28.67
N ALA A 433 13.36 -6.01 29.32
CA ALA A 433 12.58 -4.93 28.69
C ALA A 433 13.33 -4.28 27.52
N CYS A 434 14.64 -4.08 27.65
CA CYS A 434 15.49 -3.57 26.57
C CYS A 434 15.50 -4.51 25.36
N ALA A 435 15.58 -5.83 25.57
CA ALA A 435 15.54 -6.80 24.48
C ALA A 435 14.21 -6.75 23.70
N TRP A 436 13.08 -6.52 24.36
CA TRP A 436 11.79 -6.35 23.69
C TRP A 436 11.72 -5.06 22.87
N ARG A 437 12.27 -3.95 23.37
CA ARG A 437 12.33 -2.69 22.61
C ARG A 437 13.23 -2.82 21.38
N LEU A 438 14.41 -3.43 21.54
CA LEU A 438 15.31 -3.73 20.42
C LEU A 438 14.64 -4.58 19.34
N LEU A 439 13.77 -5.54 19.71
CA LEU A 439 12.99 -6.30 18.74
C LEU A 439 12.07 -5.40 17.91
N ILE A 440 11.38 -4.44 18.54
CA ILE A 440 10.53 -3.47 17.83
C ILE A 440 11.38 -2.59 16.90
N ASP A 441 12.51 -2.08 17.38
CA ASP A 441 13.42 -1.27 16.57
C ASP A 441 13.93 -2.03 15.33
N CYS A 442 14.16 -3.35 15.46
CA CYS A 442 14.52 -4.20 14.33
C CYS A 442 13.39 -4.32 13.30
N PHE A 443 12.15 -4.48 13.75
CA PHE A 443 10.99 -4.51 12.86
C PHE A 443 10.81 -3.18 12.16
N ASP A 444 10.87 -2.07 12.89
CA ASP A 444 10.74 -0.72 12.35
C ASP A 444 11.84 -0.43 11.33
N TRP A 445 13.06 -0.89 11.57
CA TRP A 445 14.16 -0.74 10.61
C TRP A 445 13.89 -1.48 9.30
N ILE A 446 13.36 -2.70 9.37
CA ILE A 446 13.03 -3.51 8.18
C ILE A 446 11.87 -2.85 7.42
N GLU A 447 10.78 -2.51 8.11
CA GLU A 447 9.59 -1.89 7.51
C GLU A 447 9.89 -0.49 6.93
N LYS A 448 10.80 0.27 7.55
CA LYS A 448 11.25 1.56 7.00
C LYS A 448 11.94 1.41 5.64
N LYS A 449 12.62 0.28 5.39
CA LYS A 449 13.24 0.00 4.09
C LYS A 449 12.25 -0.51 3.06
N ASP A 450 11.39 -1.43 3.48
CA ASP A 450 10.31 -1.96 2.67
C ASP A 450 9.16 -2.41 3.58
N PRO A 451 8.05 -1.63 3.65
CA PRO A 451 6.92 -1.92 4.53
C PRO A 451 6.13 -3.16 4.08
N THR A 452 6.43 -3.70 2.89
CA THR A 452 5.81 -4.93 2.39
C THR A 452 6.60 -6.18 2.76
N THR A 453 7.73 -6.04 3.46
CA THR A 453 8.59 -7.16 3.84
C THR A 453 7.85 -8.16 4.72
N ARG A 454 7.64 -9.37 4.21
CA ARG A 454 6.98 -10.46 4.94
C ARG A 454 7.98 -11.22 5.82
N ILE A 455 8.25 -10.71 7.01
CA ILE A 455 9.24 -11.31 7.95
C ILE A 455 8.73 -12.67 8.46
N LEU A 456 9.43 -13.75 8.10
CA LEU A 456 9.14 -15.11 8.52
C LEU A 456 9.89 -15.49 9.79
N SER A 457 11.14 -15.09 9.89
CA SER A 457 11.94 -15.31 11.09
C SER A 457 12.89 -14.14 11.31
N LEU A 458 13.17 -13.82 12.56
CA LEU A 458 14.12 -12.79 12.93
C LEU A 458 14.87 -13.23 14.19
N LYS A 459 16.19 -13.14 14.13
CA LYS A 459 17.10 -13.44 15.24
C LYS A 459 18.08 -12.32 15.35
N PHE A 460 18.37 -11.86 16.57
CA PHE A 460 19.45 -10.92 16.75
C PHE A 460 20.40 -11.30 17.87
N PHE A 461 21.64 -10.86 17.71
CA PHE A 461 22.82 -11.29 18.44
C PHE A 461 23.53 -10.04 18.98
N LEU A 462 24.02 -10.07 20.21
CA LEU A 462 24.90 -9.01 20.71
C LEU A 462 26.32 -9.29 20.22
N ASN A 463 26.90 -8.29 19.57
CA ASN A 463 28.26 -8.35 19.05
C ASN A 463 28.48 -9.62 18.19
N SER A 464 29.56 -10.35 18.46
CA SER A 464 29.96 -11.58 17.78
C SER A 464 29.40 -12.86 18.40
N GLU A 465 28.40 -12.75 19.29
CA GLU A 465 27.80 -13.92 19.91
C GLU A 465 27.13 -14.86 18.89
N ARG A 466 27.24 -16.17 19.13
CA ARG A 466 26.64 -17.21 18.28
C ARG A 466 25.19 -17.52 18.64
N ARG A 467 24.77 -17.20 19.86
CA ARG A 467 23.42 -17.50 20.36
C ARG A 467 22.54 -16.26 20.23
N PRO A 468 21.30 -16.42 19.73
CA PRO A 468 20.39 -15.28 19.63
C PRO A 468 19.94 -14.83 21.02
N ILE A 469 19.83 -13.52 21.19
CA ILE A 469 19.26 -12.87 22.37
C ILE A 469 17.75 -12.97 22.34
N VAL A 470 17.18 -12.80 21.15
CA VAL A 470 15.75 -12.94 20.88
C VAL A 470 15.59 -13.70 19.58
N SER A 471 14.60 -14.58 19.54
CA SER A 471 14.17 -15.28 18.33
C SER A 471 12.68 -15.06 18.11
N TYR A 472 12.34 -14.52 16.95
CA TYR A 472 10.99 -14.44 16.39
C TYR A 472 10.87 -15.46 15.26
N ARG A 473 9.76 -16.21 15.24
CA ARG A 473 9.40 -17.09 14.13
C ARG A 473 7.89 -17.09 13.93
N VAL A 474 7.47 -17.05 12.67
CA VAL A 474 6.10 -17.35 12.29
C VAL A 474 5.85 -18.86 12.32
N GLY A 475 4.64 -19.25 12.69
CA GLY A 475 4.18 -20.63 12.74
C GLY A 475 3.72 -21.14 11.38
N ALA A 476 3.41 -22.44 11.32
CA ALA A 476 3.09 -23.14 10.08
C ALA A 476 1.78 -22.67 9.39
N GLN A 477 0.95 -21.90 10.08
CA GLN A 477 -0.28 -21.32 9.53
C GLN A 477 -0.05 -20.18 8.56
N ILE A 478 1.13 -19.57 8.58
CA ILE A 478 1.43 -18.44 7.70
C ILE A 478 1.75 -18.99 6.33
N LYS A 479 0.90 -18.66 5.35
CA LYS A 479 1.18 -18.95 3.94
C LYS A 479 2.49 -18.28 3.57
N LYS A 480 3.44 -19.09 3.08
CA LYS A 480 4.73 -18.63 2.59
C LYS A 480 4.52 -17.84 1.33
#